data_AF-A0A8X8VWY4-F1
#
_entry.id   AF-A0A8X8VWY4-F1
#
_cell.length_a   1.000
_cell.length_b   1.000
_cell.length_c   1.000
_cell.angle_alpha   90.00
_cell.angle_beta   90.00
_cell.angle_gamma   90.00
#
_symmetry.space_group_name_H-M   'P 1'
#
loop_
_entity.id
_entity.type
_entity.pdbx_description
1 polymer ?
#
loop_
_entity_poly.entity_id
_entity_poly.type
_entity_poly.pdbx_seq_one_letter_code
_entity_poly.pdbx_strand_id
1 'polypeptide(L)'
;MATFADIGVAAGLNNLFAVAFLVAFAILRLQPINDRVYFPKWYLLGLRSCPMEQGSFVTKFVNLDWRSYIRFLNWVPDALRMPEPELIDHAGLDSAVYLRIYLLGFKIFVPVALLSWAILVPVNWTNNTLANAGASEKLQYSNIDKLSISNVPYGSPRFWTHIVMAYAFTFWTCFSLRNEYAKVAEMRLHFLASQRRRPDQFTVLVRNVPPDQDESVSEAVEHFFLVNQPDHYQTHQVVINANKLAKLVKEKKSKKNWLDYYQLKFARKQTRPMTKTGFLGLWGEKVDAIDHQIAEIDRVSTEIAEERKRVKTDPKSIMPAAFVSFKTRWGAAVCAQTQQSRNPTLWLTDWASEPRDVYWNNLAIPYVSLTIRKLIVNVAFFFLTFFFVIPVTFVQSLANIEGIERRAPFLKSIIET
;
A
#
# COMPACT_ATOMS: atom_id res chain seq x y z
N MET A 1 23.71 17.12 -20.40
CA MET A 1 22.70 16.10 -20.73
C MET A 1 23.29 14.72 -20.52
N ALA A 2 22.52 13.75 -20.01
CA ALA A 2 23.06 12.40 -19.75
C ALA A 2 23.58 11.75 -21.04
N THR A 3 24.83 11.30 -21.01
CA THR A 3 25.45 10.58 -22.13
C THR A 3 25.13 9.08 -22.04
N PHE A 4 25.36 8.34 -23.12
CA PHE A 4 25.27 6.88 -23.09
C PHE A 4 26.24 6.25 -22.07
N ALA A 5 27.39 6.87 -21.82
CA ALA A 5 28.35 6.41 -20.82
C ALA A 5 27.78 6.54 -19.41
N ASP A 6 27.15 7.68 -19.09
CA ASP A 6 26.54 7.92 -17.77
C ASP A 6 25.40 6.92 -17.49
N ILE A 7 24.55 6.68 -18.50
CA ILE A 7 23.48 5.68 -18.42
C ILE A 7 24.08 4.28 -18.26
N GLY A 8 25.16 3.97 -18.98
CA GLY A 8 25.86 2.68 -18.91
C GLY A 8 26.44 2.41 -17.53
N VAL A 9 27.12 3.39 -16.92
CA VAL A 9 27.67 3.28 -15.57
C VAL A 9 26.56 3.14 -14.53
N ALA A 10 25.52 3.96 -14.61
CA ALA A 10 24.37 3.88 -13.71
C ALA A 10 23.65 2.53 -13.81
N ALA A 11 23.40 2.05 -15.04
CA ALA A 11 22.83 0.74 -15.27
C ALA A 11 23.75 -0.38 -14.75
N GLY A 12 25.05 -0.28 -14.97
CA GLY A 12 26.03 -1.25 -14.47
C GLY A 12 26.00 -1.37 -12.95
N LEU A 13 26.05 -0.24 -12.23
CA LEU A 13 25.97 -0.21 -10.77
C LEU A 13 24.64 -0.77 -10.26
N ASN A 14 23.52 -0.34 -10.84
CA ASN A 14 22.19 -0.82 -10.43
C ASN A 14 22.03 -2.33 -10.65
N ASN A 15 22.50 -2.86 -11.79
CA ASN A 15 22.48 -4.30 -12.05
C ASN A 15 23.40 -5.07 -11.10
N LEU A 16 24.59 -4.52 -10.77
CA LEU A 16 25.50 -5.12 -9.79
C LEU A 16 24.85 -5.22 -8.41
N PHE A 17 24.21 -4.14 -7.93
CA PHE A 17 23.46 -4.17 -6.67
C PHE A 17 22.28 -5.15 -6.73
N ALA A 18 21.54 -5.18 -7.84
CA ALA A 18 20.44 -6.13 -8.01
C ALA A 18 20.92 -7.59 -7.92
N VAL A 19 22.03 -7.93 -8.59
CA VAL A 19 22.65 -9.26 -8.50
C VAL A 19 23.11 -9.54 -7.07
N ALA A 20 23.76 -8.59 -6.39
CA ALA A 20 24.18 -8.74 -5.01
C ALA A 20 22.98 -9.01 -4.07
N PHE A 21 21.86 -8.28 -4.25
CA PHE A 21 20.64 -8.51 -3.49
C PHE A 21 19.99 -9.86 -3.79
N LEU A 22 19.98 -10.31 -5.05
CA LEU A 22 19.46 -11.63 -5.42
C LEU A 22 20.28 -12.76 -4.80
N VAL A 23 21.61 -12.62 -4.77
CA VAL A 23 22.50 -13.58 -4.10
C VAL A 23 22.25 -13.57 -2.59
N ALA A 24 22.17 -12.40 -1.96
CA ALA A 24 21.86 -12.27 -0.54
C ALA A 24 20.49 -12.90 -0.21
N PHE A 25 19.46 -12.62 -1.01
CA PHE A 25 18.14 -13.21 -0.89
C PHE A 25 18.18 -14.74 -0.93
N ALA A 26 18.89 -15.31 -1.90
CA ALA A 26 18.98 -16.75 -2.03
C ALA A 26 19.69 -17.41 -0.84
N ILE A 27 20.78 -16.81 -0.35
CA ILE A 27 21.50 -17.33 0.82
C ILE A 27 20.63 -17.24 2.08
N LEU A 28 19.98 -16.10 2.30
CA LEU A 28 19.17 -15.84 3.49
C LEU A 28 17.88 -16.66 3.52
N ARG A 29 17.25 -16.93 2.37
CA ARG A 29 16.06 -17.76 2.22
C ARG A 29 16.31 -19.22 2.61
N LEU A 30 17.50 -19.73 2.33
CA LEU A 30 17.85 -21.12 2.61
C LEU A 30 18.16 -21.38 4.10
N GLN A 31 18.36 -20.33 4.90
CA GLN A 31 18.64 -20.49 6.33
C GLN A 31 17.37 -20.88 7.10
N PRO A 32 17.37 -22.00 7.86
CA PRO A 32 16.20 -22.45 8.61
C PRO A 32 15.69 -21.44 9.64
N ILE A 33 16.57 -20.61 10.20
CA ILE A 33 16.21 -19.54 11.15
C ILE A 33 15.27 -18.49 10.52
N ASN A 34 15.40 -18.24 9.21
CA ASN A 34 14.62 -17.24 8.49
C ASN A 34 13.37 -17.83 7.82
N ASP A 35 13.07 -19.11 8.03
CA ASP A 35 11.98 -19.80 7.33
C ASP A 35 10.62 -19.15 7.57
N ARG A 36 10.36 -18.71 8.82
CA ARG A 36 9.14 -17.97 9.18
C ARG A 36 9.04 -16.59 8.53
N VAL A 37 10.16 -16.00 8.11
CA VAL A 37 10.21 -14.68 7.47
C VAL A 37 9.95 -14.78 5.97
N TYR A 38 10.52 -15.78 5.30
CA TYR A 38 10.35 -15.97 3.86
C TYR A 38 9.11 -16.78 3.47
N PHE A 39 8.59 -17.63 4.37
CA PHE A 39 7.38 -18.43 4.13
C PHE A 39 6.23 -18.18 5.14
N PRO A 40 5.96 -16.94 5.60
CA PRO A 40 5.01 -16.68 6.69
C PRO A 40 3.60 -17.14 6.35
N LYS A 41 3.20 -17.02 5.08
CA LYS A 41 1.87 -17.40 4.61
C LYS A 41 1.58 -18.89 4.76
N TRP A 42 2.59 -19.74 4.57
CA TRP A 42 2.46 -21.18 4.73
C TRP A 42 2.23 -21.56 6.20
N TYR A 43 2.83 -20.81 7.13
CA TYR A 43 2.57 -20.93 8.56
C TYR A 43 1.18 -20.43 8.95
N LEU A 44 0.73 -19.31 8.37
CA LEU A 44 -0.62 -18.77 8.62
C LEU A 44 -1.72 -19.73 8.14
N LEU A 45 -1.47 -20.46 7.04
CA LEU A 45 -2.36 -21.49 6.52
C LEU A 45 -2.23 -22.84 7.25
N GLY A 46 -1.24 -23.00 8.12
CA GLY A 46 -0.97 -24.26 8.83
C GLY A 46 -0.42 -25.38 7.95
N LEU A 47 0.02 -25.09 6.72
CA LEU A 47 0.56 -26.07 5.77
C LEU A 47 2.04 -26.41 6.02
N ARG A 48 2.72 -25.58 6.81
CA ARG A 48 4.14 -25.74 7.12
C ARG A 48 4.37 -25.61 8.62
N SER A 49 5.09 -26.58 9.18
CA SER A 49 5.56 -26.58 10.57
C SER A 49 7.05 -26.21 10.64
N CYS A 50 7.50 -25.86 11.85
CA CYS A 50 8.87 -25.40 12.05
C CYS A 50 9.90 -26.49 11.74
N PRO A 51 10.86 -26.25 10.83
CA PRO A 51 11.95 -27.20 10.61
C PRO A 51 12.89 -27.35 11.83
N MET A 52 12.82 -26.44 12.81
CA MET A 52 13.64 -26.48 14.04
C MET A 52 13.40 -27.70 14.95
N GLU A 53 12.32 -28.46 14.73
CA GLU A 53 12.00 -29.65 15.53
C GLU A 53 12.81 -30.89 15.12
N GLN A 54 13.39 -30.92 13.91
CA GLN A 54 14.09 -32.10 13.38
C GLN A 54 15.51 -31.74 12.91
N GLY A 55 16.55 -32.16 13.64
CA GLY A 55 17.95 -32.04 13.22
C GLY A 55 18.98 -31.81 14.34
N SER A 56 20.26 -31.88 13.96
CA SER A 56 21.44 -31.49 14.76
C SER A 56 21.42 -30.00 15.13
N PHE A 57 22.05 -29.59 16.23
CA PHE A 57 22.05 -28.19 16.69
C PHE A 57 22.50 -27.20 15.60
N VAL A 58 23.51 -27.56 14.79
CA VAL A 58 24.02 -26.70 13.70
C VAL A 58 23.03 -26.62 12.53
N THR A 59 22.43 -27.75 12.16
CA THR A 59 21.46 -27.81 11.04
C THR A 59 20.15 -27.09 11.35
N LYS A 60 19.88 -26.76 12.62
CA LYS A 60 18.75 -25.91 13.03
C LYS A 60 18.94 -24.44 12.69
N PHE A 61 20.18 -23.98 12.53
CA PHE A 61 20.48 -22.56 12.30
C PHE A 61 21.04 -22.30 10.90
N VAL A 62 21.85 -23.22 10.38
CA VAL A 62 22.54 -23.04 9.10
C VAL A 62 22.26 -24.21 8.17
N ASN A 63 21.93 -23.90 6.92
CA ASN A 63 21.86 -24.90 5.86
C ASN A 63 23.25 -25.13 5.25
N LEU A 64 23.78 -26.34 5.38
CA LEU A 64 25.12 -26.73 4.91
C LEU A 64 25.13 -27.35 3.50
N ASP A 65 23.97 -27.47 2.83
CA ASP A 65 23.88 -28.08 1.51
C ASP A 65 24.36 -27.15 0.39
N TRP A 66 25.65 -27.23 0.05
CA TRP A 66 26.27 -26.43 -1.02
C TRP A 66 25.54 -26.52 -2.38
N ARG A 67 24.92 -27.67 -2.68
CA ARG A 67 24.13 -27.91 -3.91
C ARG A 67 22.92 -26.98 -4.01
N SER A 68 22.33 -26.62 -2.87
CA SER A 68 21.18 -25.71 -2.79
C SER A 68 21.56 -24.27 -3.14
N TYR A 69 22.80 -23.86 -2.82
CA TYR A 69 23.32 -22.53 -3.13
C TYR A 69 23.71 -22.37 -4.60
N ILE A 70 24.13 -23.44 -5.29
CA ILE A 70 24.41 -23.38 -6.74
C ILE A 70 23.12 -23.19 -7.54
N ARG A 71 22.01 -23.73 -7.05
CA ARG A 71 20.69 -23.64 -7.68
C ARG A 71 19.87 -22.43 -7.22
N PHE A 72 20.54 -21.32 -6.95
CA PHE A 72 19.92 -20.16 -6.29
C PHE A 72 18.79 -19.49 -7.08
N LEU A 73 18.74 -19.65 -8.42
CA LEU A 73 17.68 -19.09 -9.28
C LEU A 73 16.47 -20.00 -9.48
N ASN A 74 16.42 -21.19 -8.89
CA ASN A 74 15.31 -22.13 -9.08
C ASN A 74 13.94 -21.58 -8.64
N TRP A 75 13.91 -20.58 -7.76
CA TRP A 75 12.66 -19.95 -7.33
C TRP A 75 11.93 -19.21 -8.45
N VAL A 76 12.64 -18.73 -9.48
CA VAL A 76 12.04 -17.98 -10.61
C VAL A 76 11.12 -18.87 -11.43
N PRO A 77 11.55 -20.01 -12.00
CA PRO A 77 10.64 -20.90 -12.71
C PRO A 77 9.56 -21.48 -11.79
N ASP A 78 9.87 -21.74 -10.52
CA ASP A 78 8.87 -22.22 -9.56
C ASP A 78 7.76 -21.19 -9.29
N ALA A 79 8.10 -19.89 -9.26
CA ALA A 79 7.12 -18.82 -9.11
C ALA A 79 6.20 -18.68 -10.33
N LEU A 80 6.69 -19.01 -11.53
CA LEU A 80 5.93 -18.92 -12.79
C LEU A 80 5.09 -20.17 -13.09
N ARG A 81 5.34 -21.28 -12.39
CA ARG A 81 4.61 -22.55 -12.58
C ARG A 81 3.20 -22.55 -12.00
N MET A 82 2.91 -21.68 -11.03
CA MET A 82 1.63 -21.67 -10.34
C MET A 82 0.51 -21.13 -11.25
N PRO A 83 -0.56 -21.89 -11.51
CA PRO A 83 -1.66 -21.44 -12.37
C PRO A 83 -2.53 -20.38 -11.67
N GLU A 84 -3.19 -19.52 -12.46
CA GLU A 84 -4.00 -18.39 -11.96
C GLU A 84 -5.10 -18.81 -10.96
N PRO A 85 -5.88 -19.89 -11.17
CA PRO A 85 -6.92 -20.30 -10.22
C PRO A 85 -6.36 -20.71 -8.85
N GLU A 86 -5.28 -21.48 -8.82
CA GLU A 86 -4.62 -21.86 -7.56
C GLU A 86 -4.06 -20.63 -6.84
N LEU A 87 -3.55 -19.65 -7.59
CA LEU A 87 -3.08 -18.40 -7.01
C LEU A 87 -4.23 -17.62 -6.36
N ILE A 88 -5.41 -17.58 -6.98
CA ILE A 88 -6.59 -16.92 -6.43
C ILE A 88 -7.04 -17.60 -5.13
N ASP A 89 -7.09 -18.93 -5.10
CA ASP A 89 -7.49 -19.67 -3.90
C ASP A 89 -6.46 -19.53 -2.76
N HIS A 90 -5.17 -19.49 -3.11
CA HIS A 90 -4.11 -19.36 -2.12
C HIS A 90 -3.93 -17.91 -1.63
N ALA A 91 -3.95 -16.91 -2.51
CA ALA A 91 -3.60 -15.50 -2.22
C ALA A 91 -4.76 -14.51 -2.22
N GLY A 92 -5.92 -14.93 -2.69
CA GLY A 92 -7.06 -14.05 -2.91
C GLY A 92 -7.03 -13.39 -4.28
N LEU A 93 -8.22 -12.97 -4.71
CA LEU A 93 -8.44 -12.31 -6.00
C LEU A 93 -7.61 -11.04 -6.15
N ASP A 94 -7.56 -10.19 -5.11
CA ASP A 94 -6.89 -8.88 -5.19
C ASP A 94 -5.39 -9.01 -5.51
N SER A 95 -4.72 -10.01 -4.92
CA SER A 95 -3.31 -10.30 -5.19
C SER A 95 -3.10 -10.77 -6.63
N ALA A 96 -3.99 -11.63 -7.13
CA ALA A 96 -3.94 -12.10 -8.51
C ALA A 96 -4.16 -10.95 -9.51
N VAL A 97 -5.18 -10.11 -9.28
CA VAL A 97 -5.45 -8.91 -10.10
C VAL A 97 -4.27 -7.93 -10.06
N TYR A 98 -3.62 -7.76 -8.90
CA TYR A 98 -2.42 -6.95 -8.78
C TYR A 98 -1.27 -7.47 -9.66
N LEU A 99 -1.00 -8.79 -9.67
CA LEU A 99 0.01 -9.37 -10.57
C LEU A 99 -0.34 -9.16 -12.05
N ARG A 100 -1.63 -9.17 -12.40
CA ARG A 100 -2.09 -8.91 -13.77
C ARG A 100 -1.79 -7.49 -14.23
N ILE A 101 -1.65 -6.51 -13.33
CA ILE A 101 -1.19 -5.16 -13.71
C ILE A 101 0.21 -5.21 -14.34
N TYR A 102 1.12 -6.02 -13.80
CA TYR A 102 2.45 -6.20 -14.38
C TYR A 102 2.41 -6.95 -15.71
N LEU A 103 1.59 -8.01 -15.81
CA LEU A 103 1.41 -8.75 -17.07
C LEU A 103 0.79 -7.87 -18.16
N LEU A 104 -0.18 -7.04 -17.80
CA LEU A 104 -0.76 -6.02 -18.67
C LEU A 104 0.29 -5.00 -19.10
N GLY A 105 1.16 -4.56 -18.18
CA GLY A 105 2.31 -3.73 -18.49
C GLY A 105 3.18 -4.35 -19.58
N PHE A 106 3.60 -5.61 -19.43
CA PHE A 106 4.34 -6.31 -20.49
C PHE A 106 3.57 -6.39 -21.81
N LYS A 107 2.27 -6.72 -21.76
CA LYS A 107 1.41 -6.82 -22.94
C LYS A 107 1.26 -5.49 -23.70
N ILE A 108 1.23 -4.36 -22.99
CA ILE A 108 1.16 -3.02 -23.59
C ILE A 108 2.53 -2.60 -24.12
N PHE A 109 3.57 -2.65 -23.27
CA PHE A 109 4.86 -2.02 -23.57
C PHE A 109 5.76 -2.84 -24.50
N VAL A 110 5.66 -4.18 -24.54
CA VAL A 110 6.53 -4.99 -25.42
C VAL A 110 6.27 -4.70 -26.90
N PRO A 111 5.02 -4.76 -27.42
CA PRO A 111 4.76 -4.40 -28.83
C PRO A 111 5.08 -2.94 -29.13
N VAL A 112 4.77 -2.02 -28.22
CA VAL A 112 5.06 -0.59 -28.38
C VAL A 112 6.57 -0.35 -28.47
N ALA A 113 7.37 -1.01 -27.64
CA ALA A 113 8.83 -0.92 -27.67
C ALA A 113 9.41 -1.49 -28.97
N LEU A 114 8.94 -2.66 -29.41
CA LEU A 114 9.39 -3.28 -30.65
C LEU A 114 9.06 -2.42 -31.88
N LEU A 115 7.84 -1.87 -31.96
CA LEU A 115 7.44 -0.97 -33.04
C LEU A 115 8.20 0.37 -33.00
N SER A 116 8.41 0.93 -31.81
CA SER A 116 9.19 2.17 -31.64
C SER A 116 10.64 1.97 -32.08
N TRP A 117 11.24 0.83 -31.73
CA TRP A 117 12.58 0.49 -32.13
C TRP A 117 12.69 0.21 -33.64
N ALA A 118 11.71 -0.47 -34.24
CA ALA A 118 11.74 -0.78 -35.66
C ALA A 118 11.47 0.43 -36.57
N ILE A 119 10.61 1.37 -36.14
CA ILE A 119 10.12 2.48 -36.98
C ILE A 119 10.68 3.83 -36.54
N LEU A 120 10.46 4.23 -35.28
CA LEU A 120 10.78 5.59 -34.82
C LEU A 120 12.29 5.81 -34.70
N VAL A 121 13.04 4.80 -34.27
CA VAL A 121 14.51 4.91 -34.14
C VAL A 121 15.17 5.17 -35.51
N PRO A 122 14.93 4.39 -36.59
CA PRO A 122 15.48 4.71 -37.91
C PRO A 122 15.00 6.05 -38.48
N VAL A 123 13.71 6.38 -38.31
CA VAL A 123 13.13 7.63 -38.84
C VAL A 123 13.77 8.86 -38.21
N ASN A 124 14.06 8.81 -36.91
CA ASN A 124 14.71 9.93 -36.21
C ASN A 124 16.23 9.93 -36.45
N TRP A 125 16.87 8.75 -36.46
CA TRP A 125 18.33 8.64 -36.60
C TRP A 125 18.86 9.03 -37.99
N THR A 126 18.08 8.76 -39.05
CA THR A 126 18.49 9.05 -40.44
C THR A 126 18.61 10.54 -40.76
N ASN A 127 18.32 11.42 -39.81
CA ASN A 127 18.38 12.86 -40.01
C ASN A 127 19.58 13.51 -39.31
N ASN A 128 20.09 14.59 -39.89
CA ASN A 128 21.28 15.28 -39.40
C ASN A 128 20.99 16.71 -38.92
N THR A 129 19.74 17.02 -38.56
CA THR A 129 19.35 18.40 -38.18
C THR A 129 20.07 18.87 -36.92
N LEU A 130 20.17 18.02 -35.89
CA LEU A 130 20.95 18.33 -34.68
C LEU A 130 22.45 18.45 -34.98
N ALA A 131 22.99 17.59 -35.86
CA ALA A 131 24.38 17.64 -36.28
C ALA A 131 24.74 18.95 -36.98
N ASN A 132 23.87 19.41 -37.87
CA ASN A 132 24.03 20.69 -38.58
C ASN A 132 23.83 21.90 -37.66
N ALA A 133 22.94 21.80 -36.66
CA ALA A 133 22.72 22.86 -35.67
C ALA A 133 23.86 22.99 -34.65
N GLY A 134 24.52 21.89 -34.30
CA GLY A 134 25.70 21.87 -33.42
C GLY A 134 26.91 22.62 -34.00
N ALA A 135 27.02 22.70 -35.33
CA ALA A 135 28.05 23.49 -36.00
C ALA A 135 27.90 25.01 -35.80
N SER A 136 26.75 25.47 -35.28
CA SER A 136 26.45 26.89 -35.02
C SER A 136 26.62 27.29 -33.55
N GLU A 137 27.29 26.47 -32.71
CA GLU A 137 27.60 26.68 -31.27
C GLU A 137 26.40 26.95 -30.33
N LYS A 138 25.17 27.11 -30.83
CA LYS A 138 24.01 27.52 -30.04
C LYS A 138 23.29 26.39 -29.31
N LEU A 139 23.52 25.11 -29.67
CA LEU A 139 22.78 23.97 -29.15
C LEU A 139 23.73 22.83 -28.74
N GLN A 140 23.77 22.54 -27.44
CA GLN A 140 24.34 21.29 -26.92
C GLN A 140 23.29 20.18 -27.09
N TYR A 141 23.70 19.04 -27.64
CA TYR A 141 22.84 17.86 -27.77
C TYR A 141 23.65 16.59 -27.52
N SER A 142 23.00 15.58 -26.95
CA SER A 142 23.55 14.25 -26.70
C SER A 142 23.28 13.31 -27.88
N ASN A 143 23.98 12.19 -27.95
CA ASN A 143 23.71 11.16 -28.96
C ASN A 143 22.31 10.52 -28.81
N ILE A 144 21.68 10.63 -27.65
CA ILE A 144 20.32 10.14 -27.38
C ILE A 144 19.28 11.06 -28.03
N ASP A 145 19.55 12.37 -28.06
CA ASP A 145 18.62 13.35 -28.63
C ASP A 145 18.40 13.12 -30.14
N LYS A 146 19.41 12.55 -30.82
CA LYS A 146 19.31 12.11 -32.23
C LYS A 146 18.20 11.08 -32.47
N LEU A 147 17.84 10.30 -31.45
CA LEU A 147 16.79 9.28 -31.51
C LEU A 147 15.39 9.85 -31.25
N SER A 148 15.30 11.11 -30.83
CA SER A 148 14.04 11.76 -30.46
C SER A 148 13.49 12.64 -31.59
N ILE A 149 12.27 13.14 -31.38
CA ILE A 149 11.60 14.05 -32.32
C ILE A 149 12.36 15.38 -32.50
N SER A 150 13.27 15.74 -31.58
CA SER A 150 14.09 16.96 -31.70
C SER A 150 15.05 16.93 -32.90
N ASN A 151 15.35 15.74 -33.43
CA ASN A 151 16.16 15.60 -34.64
C ASN A 151 15.34 15.77 -35.93
N VAL A 152 14.04 16.06 -35.88
CA VAL A 152 13.16 16.22 -37.06
C VAL A 152 12.91 17.71 -37.34
N PRO A 153 13.19 18.23 -38.56
CA PRO A 153 13.06 19.64 -38.88
C PRO A 153 11.60 20.02 -39.13
N TYR A 154 11.27 21.27 -38.83
CA TYR A 154 9.96 21.84 -39.10
C TYR A 154 9.56 21.68 -40.58
N GLY A 155 8.32 21.28 -40.82
CA GLY A 155 7.79 21.02 -42.17
C GLY A 155 8.15 19.66 -42.76
N SER A 156 8.87 18.79 -42.05
CA SER A 156 9.20 17.44 -42.54
C SER A 156 7.97 16.52 -42.62
N PRO A 157 7.82 15.71 -43.67
CA PRO A 157 6.77 14.69 -43.73
C PRO A 157 6.93 13.59 -42.67
N ARG A 158 8.11 13.45 -42.05
CA ARG A 158 8.39 12.45 -41.00
C ARG A 158 7.54 12.63 -39.74
N PHE A 159 6.99 13.82 -39.51
CA PHE A 159 6.04 14.04 -38.40
C PHE A 159 4.77 13.20 -38.54
N TRP A 160 4.33 12.91 -39.77
CA TRP A 160 3.19 12.02 -40.00
C TRP A 160 3.42 10.63 -39.42
N THR A 161 4.65 10.11 -39.47
CA THR A 161 5.00 8.83 -38.84
C THR A 161 4.75 8.88 -37.34
N HIS A 162 5.17 9.95 -36.64
CA HIS A 162 4.92 10.12 -35.20
C HIS A 162 3.43 10.18 -34.87
N ILE A 163 2.64 10.87 -35.67
CA ILE A 163 1.19 10.98 -35.49
C ILE A 163 0.51 9.61 -35.67
N VAL A 164 0.84 8.89 -36.76
CA VAL A 164 0.29 7.56 -37.02
C VAL A 164 0.68 6.58 -35.92
N MET A 165 1.93 6.62 -35.46
CA MET A 165 2.39 5.79 -34.35
C MET A 165 1.67 6.13 -33.03
N ALA A 166 1.40 7.40 -32.76
CA ALA A 166 0.62 7.81 -31.59
C ALA A 166 -0.80 7.20 -31.62
N TYR A 167 -1.51 7.30 -32.75
CA TYR A 167 -2.82 6.65 -32.90
C TYR A 167 -2.74 5.12 -32.76
N ALA A 168 -1.72 4.48 -33.34
CA ALA A 168 -1.51 3.04 -33.21
C ALA A 168 -1.27 2.62 -31.75
N PHE A 169 -0.44 3.36 -31.02
CA PHE A 169 -0.16 3.12 -29.60
C PHE A 169 -1.39 3.34 -28.73
N THR A 170 -2.15 4.41 -28.95
CA THR A 170 -3.39 4.68 -28.22
C THR A 170 -4.41 3.58 -28.49
N PHE A 171 -4.62 3.19 -29.74
CA PHE A 171 -5.53 2.12 -30.10
C PHE A 171 -5.14 0.79 -29.44
N TRP A 172 -3.87 0.39 -29.53
CA TRP A 172 -3.37 -0.84 -28.90
C TRP A 172 -3.54 -0.83 -27.38
N THR A 173 -3.25 0.30 -26.75
CA THR A 173 -3.37 0.46 -25.30
C THR A 173 -4.84 0.38 -24.87
N CYS A 174 -5.75 1.11 -25.52
CA CYS A 174 -7.18 1.05 -25.24
C CYS A 174 -7.77 -0.34 -25.49
N PHE A 175 -7.35 -1.03 -26.56
CA PHE A 175 -7.76 -2.41 -26.85
C PHE A 175 -7.29 -3.38 -25.76
N SER A 176 -6.02 -3.28 -25.34
CA SER A 176 -5.46 -4.11 -24.27
C SER A 176 -6.14 -3.86 -22.93
N LEU A 177 -6.41 -2.58 -22.60
CA LEU A 177 -7.14 -2.20 -21.39
C LEU A 177 -8.57 -2.73 -21.38
N ARG A 178 -9.30 -2.60 -22.49
CA ARG A 178 -10.69 -3.09 -22.60
C ARG A 178 -10.76 -4.61 -22.41
N ASN A 179 -9.87 -5.36 -23.06
CA ASN A 179 -9.85 -6.81 -22.95
C ASN A 179 -9.48 -7.28 -21.54
N GLU A 180 -8.50 -6.62 -20.92
CA GLU A 180 -8.09 -6.95 -19.55
C GLU A 180 -9.20 -6.59 -18.54
N TYR A 181 -9.86 -5.44 -18.74
CA TYR A 181 -10.97 -5.02 -17.90
C TYR A 181 -12.13 -6.02 -17.96
N ALA A 182 -12.49 -6.51 -19.15
CA ALA A 182 -13.51 -7.55 -19.32
C ALA A 182 -13.13 -8.84 -18.58
N LYS A 183 -11.87 -9.30 -18.71
CA LYS A 183 -11.38 -10.49 -18.01
C LYS A 183 -11.40 -10.30 -16.48
N VAL A 184 -10.98 -9.14 -15.98
CA VAL A 184 -11.01 -8.83 -14.53
C VAL A 184 -12.44 -8.76 -14.01
N ALA A 185 -13.38 -8.20 -14.78
CA ALA A 185 -14.79 -8.19 -14.42
C ALA A 185 -15.36 -9.62 -14.31
N GLU A 186 -15.06 -10.49 -15.27
CA GLU A 186 -15.49 -11.90 -15.25
C GLU A 186 -14.91 -12.65 -14.05
N MET A 187 -13.59 -12.54 -13.81
CA MET A 187 -12.95 -13.15 -12.64
C MET A 187 -13.56 -12.66 -11.33
N ARG A 188 -13.88 -11.37 -11.22
CA ARG A 188 -14.54 -10.80 -10.05
C ARG A 188 -15.93 -11.38 -9.84
N LEU A 189 -16.75 -11.47 -10.90
CA LEU A 189 -18.08 -12.04 -10.80
C LEU A 189 -18.04 -13.52 -10.40
N HIS A 190 -17.15 -14.30 -11.02
CA HIS A 190 -16.95 -15.71 -10.67
C HIS A 190 -16.49 -15.87 -9.20
N PHE A 191 -15.53 -15.07 -8.76
CA PHE A 191 -15.03 -15.11 -7.38
C PHE A 191 -16.11 -14.73 -6.37
N LEU A 192 -16.91 -13.69 -6.63
CA LEU A 192 -18.01 -13.29 -5.74
C LEU A 192 -19.09 -14.37 -5.64
N ALA A 193 -19.36 -15.08 -6.74
CA ALA A 193 -20.32 -16.17 -6.76
C ALA A 193 -19.81 -17.42 -6.00
N SER A 194 -18.50 -17.72 -6.08
CA SER A 194 -17.89 -18.88 -5.41
C SER A 194 -17.52 -18.63 -3.94
N GLN A 195 -17.57 -17.38 -3.48
CA GLN A 195 -17.10 -17.00 -2.16
C GLN A 195 -17.96 -17.61 -1.03
N ARG A 196 -17.28 -18.07 0.02
CA ARG A 196 -17.93 -18.55 1.25
C ARG A 196 -18.73 -17.44 1.93
N ARG A 197 -19.66 -17.86 2.80
CA ARG A 197 -20.46 -16.94 3.61
C ARG A 197 -19.55 -16.07 4.47
N ARG A 198 -19.60 -14.76 4.25
CA ARG A 198 -18.92 -13.74 5.06
C ARG A 198 -19.93 -12.67 5.52
N PRO A 199 -19.70 -12.00 6.66
CA PRO A 199 -20.65 -11.03 7.20
C PRO A 199 -20.85 -9.79 6.30
N ASP A 200 -19.84 -9.35 5.54
CA ASP A 200 -19.94 -8.22 4.60
C ASP A 200 -21.03 -8.39 3.55
N GLN A 201 -21.39 -9.62 3.18
CA GLN A 201 -22.44 -9.91 2.20
C GLN A 201 -23.85 -9.66 2.74
N PHE A 202 -24.01 -9.56 4.06
CA PHE A 202 -25.32 -9.46 4.74
C PHE A 202 -25.47 -8.16 5.53
N THR A 203 -24.38 -7.40 5.70
CA THR A 203 -24.36 -6.21 6.55
C THR A 203 -24.19 -4.93 5.72
N VAL A 204 -24.98 -3.93 6.05
CA VAL A 204 -24.91 -2.58 5.49
C VAL A 204 -24.51 -1.61 6.60
N LEU A 205 -23.58 -0.70 6.31
CA LEU A 205 -23.23 0.40 7.19
C LEU A 205 -24.20 1.56 6.94
N VAL A 206 -24.99 1.89 7.95
CA VAL A 206 -25.89 3.04 7.95
C VAL A 206 -25.21 4.20 8.66
N ARG A 207 -25.15 5.36 8.00
CA ARG A 207 -24.53 6.58 8.51
C ARG A 207 -25.52 7.74 8.54
N ASN A 208 -25.30 8.66 9.46
CA ASN A 208 -26.08 9.88 9.61
C ASN A 208 -27.57 9.60 9.87
N VAL A 209 -27.83 8.75 10.87
CA VAL A 209 -29.17 8.55 11.44
C VAL A 209 -29.65 9.88 12.03
N PRO A 210 -30.86 10.36 11.70
CA PRO A 210 -31.38 11.62 12.23
C PRO A 210 -31.47 11.55 13.76
N PRO A 211 -31.11 12.63 14.48
CA PRO A 211 -31.31 12.69 15.91
C PRO A 211 -32.80 12.79 16.23
N ASP A 212 -33.26 11.95 17.14
CA ASP A 212 -34.58 12.04 17.76
C ASP A 212 -34.41 12.45 19.24
N GLN A 213 -35.40 13.16 19.80
CA GLN A 213 -35.42 13.53 21.21
C GLN A 213 -35.90 12.37 22.08
N ASP A 214 -36.80 11.55 21.56
CA ASP A 214 -37.49 10.51 22.33
C ASP A 214 -36.86 9.12 22.13
N GLU A 215 -36.33 8.84 20.92
CA GLU A 215 -35.75 7.55 20.56
C GLU A 215 -34.22 7.55 20.60
N SER A 216 -33.63 6.46 21.11
CA SER A 216 -32.20 6.20 20.93
C SER A 216 -31.88 5.84 19.48
N VAL A 217 -30.61 5.98 19.07
CA VAL A 217 -30.15 5.57 17.73
C VAL A 217 -30.46 4.09 17.45
N SER A 218 -30.45 3.26 18.49
CA SER A 218 -30.77 1.83 18.39
C SER A 218 -32.24 1.63 18.01
N GLU A 219 -33.14 2.27 18.76
CA GLU A 219 -34.59 2.17 18.55
C GLU A 219 -35.00 2.78 17.21
N ALA A 220 -34.43 3.94 16.85
CA ALA A 220 -34.69 4.58 15.57
C ALA A 220 -34.29 3.69 14.37
N VAL A 221 -33.13 3.02 14.46
CA VAL A 221 -32.69 2.07 13.41
C VAL A 221 -33.61 0.86 13.37
N GLU A 222 -33.96 0.29 14.51
CA GLU A 222 -34.87 -0.86 14.57
C GLU A 222 -36.24 -0.52 13.98
N HIS A 223 -36.86 0.56 14.42
CA HIS A 223 -38.14 1.05 13.92
C HIS A 223 -38.09 1.30 12.41
N PHE A 224 -37.05 2.01 11.93
CA PHE A 224 -36.90 2.32 10.50
C PHE A 224 -36.84 1.05 9.64
N PHE A 225 -36.06 0.05 10.03
CA PHE A 225 -35.89 -1.17 9.22
C PHE A 225 -37.02 -2.17 9.38
N LEU A 226 -37.69 -2.22 10.53
CA LEU A 226 -38.90 -3.04 10.71
C LEU A 226 -40.07 -2.52 9.86
N VAL A 227 -40.20 -1.19 9.71
CA VAL A 227 -41.27 -0.60 8.88
C VAL A 227 -40.97 -0.75 7.39
N ASN A 228 -39.74 -0.44 6.96
CA ASN A 228 -39.41 -0.42 5.53
C ASN A 228 -39.06 -1.80 4.96
N GLN A 229 -38.47 -2.69 5.77
CA GLN A 229 -37.90 -3.97 5.33
C GLN A 229 -38.16 -5.12 6.34
N PRO A 230 -39.44 -5.38 6.72
CA PRO A 230 -39.80 -6.30 7.82
C PRO A 230 -39.29 -7.73 7.62
N ASP A 231 -39.41 -8.27 6.40
CA ASP A 231 -39.11 -9.68 6.13
C ASP A 231 -37.60 -9.97 6.15
N HIS A 232 -36.78 -8.97 5.81
CA HIS A 232 -35.35 -9.12 5.59
C HIS A 232 -34.49 -8.65 6.77
N TYR A 233 -34.98 -7.71 7.58
CA TYR A 233 -34.26 -7.24 8.75
C TYR A 233 -33.95 -8.39 9.72
N GLN A 234 -32.71 -8.45 10.20
CA GLN A 234 -32.29 -9.46 11.17
C GLN A 234 -31.88 -8.84 12.51
N THR A 235 -30.91 -7.92 12.49
CA THR A 235 -30.37 -7.30 13.70
C THR A 235 -29.56 -6.07 13.33
N HIS A 236 -29.25 -5.24 14.31
CA HIS A 236 -28.38 -4.08 14.14
C HIS A 236 -27.36 -3.98 15.28
N GLN A 237 -26.22 -3.38 15.00
CA GLN A 237 -25.18 -3.08 15.97
C GLN A 237 -24.79 -1.61 15.82
N VAL A 238 -25.08 -0.81 16.85
CA VAL A 238 -24.75 0.62 16.84
C VAL A 238 -23.25 0.83 17.00
N VAL A 239 -22.72 1.85 16.33
CA VAL A 239 -21.33 2.27 16.41
C VAL A 239 -21.11 3.06 17.69
N ILE A 240 -20.08 2.67 18.44
CA ILE A 240 -19.70 3.31 19.68
C ILE A 240 -18.34 3.99 19.54
N ASN A 241 -18.23 5.22 20.03
CA ASN A 241 -16.98 5.96 20.08
C ASN A 241 -16.05 5.40 21.16
N ALA A 242 -15.27 4.38 20.79
CA ALA A 242 -14.29 3.73 21.66
C ALA A 242 -12.84 4.23 21.43
N ASN A 243 -12.65 5.42 20.85
CA ASN A 243 -11.31 5.89 20.46
C ASN A 243 -10.33 6.02 21.63
N LYS A 244 -10.77 6.60 22.76
CA LYS A 244 -9.95 6.71 23.98
C LYS A 244 -9.63 5.32 24.54
N LEU A 245 -10.62 4.44 24.60
CA LEU A 245 -10.45 3.06 25.06
C LEU A 245 -9.46 2.28 24.18
N ALA A 246 -9.57 2.39 22.85
CA ALA A 246 -8.66 1.75 21.91
C ALA A 246 -7.21 2.24 22.07
N LYS A 247 -7.03 3.54 22.33
CA LYS A 247 -5.71 4.13 22.64
C LYS A 247 -5.12 3.55 23.92
N LEU A 248 -5.90 3.47 25.00
CA LEU A 248 -5.44 2.90 26.28
C LEU A 248 -5.11 1.41 26.15
N VAL A 249 -5.92 0.63 25.43
CA VAL A 249 -5.64 -0.80 25.17
C VAL A 249 -4.35 -0.97 24.36
N LYS A 250 -4.12 -0.11 23.35
CA LYS A 250 -2.87 -0.12 22.58
C LYS A 250 -1.66 0.24 23.46
N GLU A 251 -1.81 1.22 24.33
CA GLU A 251 -0.79 1.61 25.30
C GLU A 251 -0.46 0.46 26.26
N LYS A 252 -1.46 -0.18 26.86
CA LYS A 252 -1.27 -1.36 27.73
C LYS A 252 -0.50 -2.48 27.02
N LYS A 253 -0.82 -2.77 25.77
CA LYS A 253 -0.06 -3.76 24.96
C LYS A 253 1.40 -3.34 24.78
N SER A 254 1.65 -2.06 24.48
CA SER A 254 3.02 -1.56 24.34
C SER A 254 3.81 -1.64 25.65
N LYS A 255 3.19 -1.31 26.79
CA LYS A 255 3.83 -1.41 28.11
C LYS A 255 4.12 -2.87 28.46
N LYS A 256 3.22 -3.80 28.14
CA LYS A 256 3.45 -5.24 28.28
C LYS A 256 4.65 -5.72 27.45
N ASN A 257 4.77 -5.29 26.20
CA ASN A 257 5.95 -5.64 25.38
C ASN A 257 7.27 -5.14 26.00
N TRP A 258 7.26 -3.94 26.61
CA TRP A 258 8.42 -3.41 27.34
C TRP A 258 8.70 -4.20 28.61
N LEU A 259 7.66 -4.59 29.36
CA LEU A 259 7.79 -5.46 30.53
C LEU A 259 8.46 -6.79 30.14
N ASP A 260 7.96 -7.45 29.08
CA ASP A 260 8.53 -8.69 28.56
C ASP A 260 10.01 -8.50 28.18
N TYR A 261 10.35 -7.38 27.51
CA TYR A 261 11.74 -7.04 27.19
C TYR A 261 12.62 -6.89 28.43
N TYR A 262 12.17 -6.16 29.45
CA TYR A 262 12.94 -5.95 30.68
C TYR A 262 13.09 -7.24 31.50
N GLN A 263 12.05 -8.08 31.56
CA GLN A 263 12.10 -9.38 32.20
C GLN A 263 13.08 -10.32 31.50
N LEU A 264 13.07 -10.38 30.17
CA LEU A 264 14.04 -11.15 29.38
C LEU A 264 15.47 -10.64 29.58
N LYS A 265 15.66 -9.31 29.66
CA LYS A 265 16.96 -8.70 29.95
C LYS A 265 17.46 -9.05 31.35
N PHE A 266 16.58 -9.03 32.34
CA PHE A 266 16.88 -9.44 33.71
C PHE A 266 17.23 -10.92 33.78
N ALA A 267 16.46 -11.82 33.16
CA ALA A 267 16.73 -13.25 33.15
C ALA A 267 18.12 -13.59 32.55
N ARG A 268 18.59 -12.81 31.56
CA ARG A 268 19.91 -13.01 30.95
C ARG A 268 21.07 -12.46 31.78
N LYS A 269 20.93 -11.26 32.34
CA LYS A 269 22.03 -10.54 33.01
C LYS A 269 21.99 -10.61 34.54
N GLN A 270 20.92 -11.15 35.12
CA GLN A 270 20.63 -11.23 36.56
C GLN A 270 20.75 -9.89 37.32
N THR A 271 20.76 -8.77 36.60
CA THR A 271 20.88 -7.40 37.11
C THR A 271 19.63 -6.63 36.77
N ARG A 272 19.00 -6.01 37.79
CA ARG A 272 17.73 -5.29 37.63
C ARG A 272 17.91 -4.09 36.71
N PRO A 273 17.16 -4.01 35.60
CA PRO A 273 17.30 -2.89 34.67
C PRO A 273 16.68 -1.63 35.28
N MET A 274 17.46 -0.55 35.34
CA MET A 274 16.99 0.76 35.78
C MET A 274 16.57 1.60 34.57
N THR A 275 15.46 2.32 34.68
CA THR A 275 15.00 3.31 33.70
C THR A 275 14.87 4.68 34.36
N LYS A 276 14.94 5.75 33.57
CA LYS A 276 14.58 7.10 34.03
C LYS A 276 13.14 7.42 33.62
N THR A 277 12.43 8.17 34.46
CA THR A 277 11.00 8.46 34.28
C THR A 277 10.69 9.56 33.27
N GLY A 278 11.65 10.43 32.94
CA GLY A 278 11.42 11.59 32.07
C GLY A 278 11.41 11.28 30.58
N PHE A 279 11.25 12.34 29.77
CA PHE A 279 11.09 12.26 28.32
C PHE A 279 12.23 11.45 27.66
N LEU A 280 11.86 10.38 26.94
CA LEU A 280 12.78 9.44 26.28
C LEU A 280 13.86 8.84 27.20
N GLY A 281 13.65 8.83 28.52
CA GLY A 281 14.63 8.34 29.49
C GLY A 281 15.84 9.27 29.69
N LEU A 282 15.75 10.55 29.28
CA LEU A 282 16.86 11.50 29.39
C LEU A 282 16.91 12.17 30.79
N TRP A 283 15.76 12.47 31.38
CA TRP A 283 15.62 13.22 32.63
C TRP A 283 14.85 12.39 33.67
N GLY A 284 14.86 12.79 34.94
CA GLY A 284 14.09 12.16 36.01
C GLY A 284 14.85 11.13 36.85
N GLU A 285 14.15 10.64 37.88
CA GLU A 285 14.66 9.69 38.86
C GLU A 285 14.92 8.31 38.23
N LYS A 286 15.98 7.63 38.69
CA LYS A 286 16.29 6.26 38.28
C LYS A 286 15.44 5.29 39.09
N VAL A 287 14.50 4.65 38.43
CA VAL A 287 13.58 3.67 39.02
C VAL A 287 13.81 2.29 38.42
N ASP A 288 13.40 1.25 39.14
CA ASP A 288 13.38 -0.12 38.59
C ASP A 288 12.40 -0.17 37.41
N ALA A 289 12.88 -0.62 36.25
CA ALA A 289 12.09 -0.61 35.03
C ALA A 289 10.96 -1.65 35.05
N ILE A 290 11.14 -2.80 35.72
CA ILE A 290 10.13 -3.86 35.79
C ILE A 290 8.99 -3.38 36.68
N ASP A 291 9.31 -2.95 37.90
CA ASP A 291 8.30 -2.51 38.87
C ASP A 291 7.56 -1.25 38.36
N HIS A 292 8.27 -0.34 37.69
CA HIS A 292 7.65 0.81 37.03
C HIS A 292 6.69 0.40 35.90
N GLN A 293 7.06 -0.54 35.02
CA GLN A 293 6.14 -1.01 33.97
C GLN A 293 4.92 -1.73 34.57
N ILE A 294 5.08 -2.51 35.65
CA ILE A 294 3.96 -3.17 36.33
C ILE A 294 2.98 -2.13 36.87
N ALA A 295 3.48 -1.13 37.61
CA ALA A 295 2.65 -0.05 38.15
C ALA A 295 1.92 0.73 37.03
N GLU A 296 2.59 1.00 35.91
CA GLU A 296 1.97 1.65 34.75
C GLU A 296 0.91 0.77 34.08
N ILE A 297 1.14 -0.54 33.99
CA ILE A 297 0.14 -1.48 33.45
C ILE A 297 -1.10 -1.51 34.34
N ASP A 298 -0.93 -1.50 35.66
CA ASP A 298 -2.04 -1.49 36.62
C ASP A 298 -2.82 -0.18 36.54
N ARG A 299 -2.12 0.98 36.50
CA ARG A 299 -2.74 2.30 36.28
C ARG A 299 -3.59 2.31 35.01
N VAL A 300 -3.01 1.92 33.88
CA VAL A 300 -3.72 1.88 32.59
C VAL A 300 -4.85 0.84 32.61
N SER A 301 -4.69 -0.27 33.35
CA SER A 301 -5.74 -1.29 33.48
C SER A 301 -6.97 -0.76 34.22
N THR A 302 -6.76 0.04 35.28
CA THR A 302 -7.83 0.72 36.01
C THR A 302 -8.53 1.75 35.11
N GLU A 303 -7.77 2.60 34.41
CA GLU A 303 -8.32 3.56 33.45
C GLU A 303 -9.14 2.88 32.33
N ILE A 304 -8.67 1.72 31.83
CA ILE A 304 -9.41 0.91 30.85
C ILE A 304 -10.74 0.43 31.44
N ALA A 305 -10.76 -0.02 32.69
CA ALA A 305 -11.97 -0.51 33.34
C ALA A 305 -13.00 0.63 33.54
N GLU A 306 -12.54 1.82 33.92
CA GLU A 306 -13.36 3.02 34.05
C GLU A 306 -13.91 3.47 32.70
N GLU A 307 -13.07 3.59 31.67
CA GLU A 307 -13.50 4.00 30.34
C GLU A 307 -14.44 2.96 29.70
N ARG A 308 -14.25 1.66 29.95
CA ARG A 308 -15.21 0.62 29.52
C ARG A 308 -16.59 0.81 30.12
N LYS A 309 -16.68 1.21 31.39
CA LYS A 309 -17.98 1.50 32.04
C LYS A 309 -18.58 2.75 31.42
N ARG A 310 -17.80 3.82 31.30
CA ARG A 310 -18.24 5.09 30.69
C ARG A 310 -18.81 4.89 29.28
N VAL A 311 -18.08 4.20 28.41
CA VAL A 311 -18.50 3.97 27.01
C VAL A 311 -19.79 3.16 26.90
N LYS A 312 -20.12 2.31 27.88
CA LYS A 312 -21.38 1.56 27.92
C LYS A 312 -22.57 2.35 28.47
N THR A 313 -22.31 3.28 29.39
CA THR A 313 -23.36 4.02 30.10
C THR A 313 -23.66 5.37 29.45
N ASP A 314 -22.67 6.01 28.81
CA ASP A 314 -22.78 7.35 28.26
C ASP A 314 -23.46 7.34 26.88
N PRO A 315 -24.69 7.88 26.73
CA PRO A 315 -25.37 7.95 25.45
C PRO A 315 -24.63 8.84 24.45
N LYS A 316 -23.81 9.81 24.89
CA LYS A 316 -23.02 10.67 24.00
C LYS A 316 -21.89 9.93 23.29
N SER A 317 -21.53 8.74 23.79
CA SER A 317 -20.55 7.87 23.14
C SER A 317 -21.14 7.11 21.96
N ILE A 318 -22.48 7.09 21.81
CA ILE A 318 -23.17 6.43 20.70
C ILE A 318 -23.12 7.37 19.49
N MET A 319 -22.65 6.84 18.36
CA MET A 319 -22.61 7.60 17.11
C MET A 319 -23.91 7.41 16.34
N PRO A 320 -24.35 8.38 15.51
CA PRO A 320 -25.51 8.23 14.61
C PRO A 320 -25.13 7.37 13.39
N ALA A 321 -24.65 6.16 13.67
CA ALA A 321 -24.24 5.16 12.68
C ALA A 321 -24.42 3.75 13.27
N ALA A 322 -24.81 2.80 12.43
CA ALA A 322 -25.04 1.42 12.83
C ALA A 322 -24.70 0.45 11.69
N PHE A 323 -24.29 -0.76 12.04
CA PHE A 323 -24.22 -1.89 11.14
C PHE A 323 -25.55 -2.63 11.18
N VAL A 324 -26.25 -2.69 10.06
CA VAL A 324 -27.55 -3.37 9.95
C VAL A 324 -27.37 -4.65 9.15
N SER A 325 -27.75 -5.77 9.75
CA SER A 325 -27.63 -7.10 9.16
C SER A 325 -28.99 -7.61 8.68
N PHE A 326 -28.97 -8.26 7.52
CA PHE A 326 -30.14 -8.81 6.85
C PHE A 326 -30.08 -10.33 6.78
N LYS A 327 -31.25 -10.98 6.79
CA LYS A 327 -31.38 -12.44 6.65
C LYS A 327 -30.91 -12.93 5.26
N THR A 328 -31.04 -12.09 4.24
CA THR A 328 -30.72 -12.42 2.84
C THR A 328 -29.68 -11.44 2.27
N ARG A 329 -28.79 -11.95 1.40
CA ARG A 329 -27.83 -11.12 0.65
C ARG A 329 -28.54 -10.13 -0.26
N TRP A 330 -29.68 -10.54 -0.83
CA TRP A 330 -30.50 -9.70 -1.69
C TRP A 330 -31.05 -8.49 -0.92
N GLY A 331 -31.56 -8.69 0.31
CA GLY A 331 -32.04 -7.58 1.15
C GLY A 331 -30.94 -6.57 1.46
N ALA A 332 -29.74 -7.05 1.82
CA ALA A 332 -28.58 -6.19 2.01
C ALA A 332 -28.21 -5.43 0.72
N ALA A 333 -28.24 -6.10 -0.44
CA ALA A 333 -27.92 -5.50 -1.73
C ALA A 333 -28.89 -4.40 -2.14
N VAL A 334 -30.19 -4.60 -1.90
CA VAL A 334 -31.23 -3.59 -2.16
C VAL A 334 -31.04 -2.40 -1.23
N CYS A 335 -30.85 -2.63 0.07
CA CYS A 335 -30.62 -1.58 1.05
C CYS A 335 -29.38 -0.73 0.70
N ALA A 336 -28.24 -1.35 0.38
CA ALA A 336 -27.00 -0.64 0.08
C ALA A 336 -27.03 0.20 -1.22
N GLN A 337 -27.97 -0.06 -2.14
CA GLN A 337 -28.02 0.60 -3.45
C GLN A 337 -29.17 1.59 -3.61
N THR A 338 -30.12 1.61 -2.67
CA THR A 338 -31.33 2.45 -2.76
C THR A 338 -31.24 3.65 -1.83
N GLN A 339 -31.83 4.77 -2.27
CA GLN A 339 -31.99 5.95 -1.42
C GLN A 339 -33.09 5.68 -0.39
N GLN A 340 -32.73 5.75 0.89
CA GLN A 340 -33.63 5.36 1.99
C GLN A 340 -34.64 6.45 2.41
N SER A 341 -34.26 7.73 2.28
CA SER A 341 -35.10 8.85 2.75
C SER A 341 -35.17 9.98 1.72
N ARG A 342 -36.16 10.88 1.88
CA ARG A 342 -36.32 12.08 1.03
C ARG A 342 -35.10 12.99 1.04
N ASN A 343 -34.37 13.04 2.15
CA ASN A 343 -33.14 13.82 2.26
C ASN A 343 -31.94 12.94 1.87
N PRO A 344 -31.19 13.27 0.80
CA PRO A 344 -30.05 12.47 0.36
C PRO A 344 -28.86 12.48 1.31
N THR A 345 -28.91 13.23 2.40
CA THR A 345 -27.85 13.30 3.42
C THR A 345 -28.15 12.47 4.67
N LEU A 346 -29.38 11.97 4.83
CA LEU A 346 -29.81 11.17 5.99
C LEU A 346 -29.99 9.70 5.60
N TRP A 347 -29.81 8.80 6.56
CA TRP A 347 -29.95 7.34 6.33
C TRP A 347 -29.06 6.85 5.18
N LEU A 348 -27.80 7.28 5.18
CA LEU A 348 -26.83 6.93 4.15
C LEU A 348 -26.41 5.47 4.31
N THR A 349 -26.67 4.65 3.31
CA THR A 349 -26.37 3.22 3.29
C THR A 349 -25.20 2.92 2.38
N ASP A 350 -24.17 2.28 2.92
CA ASP A 350 -23.03 1.76 2.17
C ASP A 350 -22.81 0.29 2.50
N TRP A 351 -22.23 -0.47 1.58
CA TRP A 351 -21.77 -1.83 1.88
C TRP A 351 -20.81 -1.83 3.06
N ALA A 352 -21.09 -2.63 4.10
CA ALA A 352 -20.18 -2.75 5.22
C ALA A 352 -18.92 -3.53 4.78
N SER A 353 -17.74 -3.01 5.14
CA SER A 353 -16.49 -3.75 4.96
C SER A 353 -16.45 -4.97 5.87
N GLU A 354 -15.60 -5.95 5.54
CA GLU A 354 -15.37 -7.08 6.43
C GLU A 354 -14.87 -6.59 7.80
N PRO A 355 -15.26 -7.20 8.94
CA PRO A 355 -14.91 -6.67 10.27
C PRO A 355 -13.41 -6.42 10.52
N ARG A 356 -12.54 -7.16 9.82
CA ARG A 356 -11.07 -6.97 9.85
C ARG A 356 -10.59 -5.73 9.07
N ASP A 357 -11.35 -5.30 8.06
CA ASP A 357 -11.04 -4.18 7.18
C ASP A 357 -11.70 -2.87 7.65
N VAL A 358 -12.63 -2.94 8.61
CA VAL A 358 -13.24 -1.76 9.23
C VAL A 358 -12.20 -0.96 10.01
N TYR A 359 -11.93 0.26 9.56
CA TYR A 359 -11.11 1.20 10.31
C TYR A 359 -11.94 1.96 11.37
N TRP A 360 -12.09 1.33 12.52
CA TRP A 360 -12.98 1.76 13.62
C TRP A 360 -12.82 3.22 14.06
N ASN A 361 -11.59 3.74 14.08
CA ASN A 361 -11.32 5.11 14.56
C ASN A 361 -12.06 6.19 13.75
N ASN A 362 -12.33 5.92 12.46
CA ASN A 362 -12.98 6.87 11.57
C ASN A 362 -14.51 6.88 11.69
N LEU A 363 -15.12 5.83 12.27
CA LEU A 363 -16.58 5.76 12.42
C LEU A 363 -17.11 6.72 13.50
N ALA A 364 -16.24 7.19 14.39
CA ALA A 364 -16.56 8.21 15.39
C ALA A 364 -16.59 9.65 14.84
N ILE A 365 -16.31 9.84 13.55
CA ILE A 365 -16.27 11.17 12.94
C ILE A 365 -17.68 11.57 12.48
N PRO A 366 -18.23 12.71 12.95
CA PRO A 366 -19.53 13.20 12.48
C PRO A 366 -19.52 13.46 10.98
N TYR A 367 -20.59 13.06 10.29
CA TYR A 367 -20.71 13.15 8.84
C TYR A 367 -20.48 14.58 8.32
N VAL A 368 -21.06 15.59 8.98
CA VAL A 368 -20.95 17.01 8.61
C VAL A 368 -19.49 17.50 8.60
N SER A 369 -18.65 16.95 9.47
CA SER A 369 -17.23 17.33 9.57
C SER A 369 -16.37 16.75 8.44
N LEU A 370 -16.87 15.76 7.70
CA LEU A 370 -16.11 15.09 6.64
C LEU A 370 -15.75 16.05 5.50
N THR A 371 -16.67 16.95 5.11
CA THR A 371 -16.43 17.92 4.03
C THR A 371 -15.31 18.90 4.39
N ILE A 372 -15.31 19.41 5.63
CA ILE A 372 -14.27 20.32 6.12
C ILE A 372 -12.91 19.59 6.17
N ARG A 373 -12.88 18.36 6.68
CA ARG A 373 -11.64 17.56 6.73
C ARG A 373 -11.09 17.29 5.33
N LYS A 374 -11.94 16.95 4.36
CA LYS A 374 -11.54 16.80 2.95
C LYS A 374 -10.94 18.09 2.40
N LEU A 375 -11.56 19.24 2.67
CA LEU A 375 -11.03 20.54 2.24
C LEU A 375 -9.65 20.82 2.84
N ILE A 376 -9.49 20.63 4.15
CA ILE A 376 -8.20 20.81 4.84
C ILE A 376 -7.12 19.90 4.24
N VAL A 377 -7.43 18.61 4.04
CA VAL A 377 -6.49 17.66 3.44
C VAL A 377 -6.12 18.05 2.01
N ASN A 378 -7.08 18.52 1.20
CA ASN A 378 -6.80 18.98 -0.16
C ASN A 378 -5.89 20.21 -0.18
N VAL A 379 -6.10 21.18 0.72
CA VAL A 379 -5.23 22.36 0.86
C VAL A 379 -3.83 21.95 1.36
N ALA A 380 -3.75 21.07 2.34
CA ALA A 380 -2.46 20.55 2.82
C ALA A 380 -1.71 19.78 1.72
N PHE A 381 -2.43 18.98 0.92
CA PHE A 381 -1.87 18.25 -0.22
C PHE A 381 -1.37 19.22 -1.31
N PHE A 382 -2.11 20.29 -1.59
CA PHE A 382 -1.63 21.35 -2.48
C PHE A 382 -0.29 21.92 -2.02
N PHE A 383 -0.17 22.34 -0.75
CA PHE A 383 1.10 22.86 -0.24
C PHE A 383 2.21 21.80 -0.25
N LEU A 384 1.91 20.55 0.07
CA LEU A 384 2.87 19.45 -0.06
C LEU A 384 3.40 19.36 -1.49
N THR A 385 2.53 19.35 -2.50
CA THR A 385 2.95 19.30 -3.91
C THR A 385 3.71 20.54 -4.35
N PHE A 386 3.30 21.72 -3.89
CA PHE A 386 3.96 22.99 -4.19
C PHE A 386 5.37 23.05 -3.62
N PHE A 387 5.55 22.73 -2.34
CA PHE A 387 6.87 22.71 -1.70
C PHE A 387 7.75 21.55 -2.20
N PHE A 388 7.16 20.47 -2.72
CA PHE A 388 7.92 19.38 -3.34
C PHE A 388 8.62 19.78 -4.64
N VAL A 389 8.29 20.94 -5.23
CA VAL A 389 9.05 21.52 -6.35
C VAL A 389 10.50 21.81 -5.95
N ILE A 390 10.76 22.17 -4.68
CA ILE A 390 12.11 22.48 -4.18
C ILE A 390 13.06 21.27 -4.28
N PRO A 391 12.79 20.10 -3.65
CA PRO A 391 13.66 18.94 -3.78
C PRO A 391 13.73 18.42 -5.21
N VAL A 392 12.66 18.51 -5.99
CA VAL A 392 12.66 18.11 -7.41
C VAL A 392 13.62 19.00 -8.22
N THR A 393 13.56 20.31 -8.04
CA THR A 393 14.46 21.26 -8.71
C THR A 393 15.91 21.06 -8.28
N PHE A 394 16.14 20.77 -6.99
CA PHE A 394 17.47 20.43 -6.48
C PHE A 394 18.03 19.17 -7.16
N VAL A 395 17.27 18.06 -7.19
CA VAL A 395 17.70 16.82 -7.86
C VAL A 395 17.91 17.04 -9.36
N GLN A 396 17.03 17.79 -10.03
CA GLN A 396 17.18 18.13 -11.45
C GLN A 396 18.42 18.98 -11.73
N SER A 397 18.76 19.90 -10.81
CA SER A 397 20.00 20.69 -10.92
C SER A 397 21.23 19.79 -10.86
N LEU A 398 21.29 18.85 -9.92
CA LEU A 398 22.36 17.84 -9.82
C LEU A 398 22.45 16.93 -11.05
N ALA A 399 21.34 16.66 -11.72
CA ALA A 399 21.33 15.84 -12.94
C ALA A 399 21.89 16.58 -14.19
N ASN A 400 21.99 17.91 -14.15
CA ASN A 400 22.51 18.71 -15.27
C ASN A 400 23.79 19.46 -14.88
N ILE A 401 24.84 18.70 -14.58
CA ILE A 401 26.14 19.20 -14.12
C ILE A 401 26.78 20.15 -15.14
N GLU A 402 26.69 19.85 -16.45
CA GLU A 402 27.17 20.73 -17.54
C GLU A 402 26.50 22.12 -17.51
N GLY A 403 25.21 22.18 -17.18
CA GLY A 403 24.47 23.42 -17.04
C GLY A 403 24.88 24.22 -15.79
N ILE A 404 25.26 23.53 -14.71
CA ILE A 404 25.80 24.13 -13.50
C ILE A 404 27.21 24.67 -13.74
N GLU A 405 28.09 23.90 -14.38
CA GLU A 405 29.47 24.29 -14.68
C GLU A 405 29.53 25.60 -15.48
N ARG A 406 28.63 25.75 -16.46
CA ARG A 406 28.53 26.98 -17.27
C ARG A 406 28.06 28.20 -16.46
N ARG A 407 27.21 28.00 -15.45
CA ARG A 407 26.60 29.08 -14.66
C ARG A 407 27.38 29.41 -13.38
N ALA A 408 28.17 28.46 -12.89
CA ALA A 408 28.97 28.54 -11.67
C ALA A 408 30.37 27.92 -11.93
N PRO A 409 31.26 28.63 -12.65
CA PRO A 409 32.56 28.10 -13.10
C PRO A 409 33.53 27.76 -11.95
N PHE A 410 33.28 28.25 -10.73
CA PHE A 410 34.06 27.91 -9.53
C PHE A 410 33.88 26.45 -9.08
N LEU A 411 32.80 25.78 -9.48
CA LEU A 411 32.54 24.36 -9.16
C LEU A 411 33.32 23.40 -10.06
N LYS A 412 33.91 23.89 -11.15
CA LYS A 412 34.64 23.07 -12.14
C LYS A 412 35.75 22.23 -11.51
N SER A 413 36.50 22.81 -10.56
CA SER A 413 37.59 22.14 -9.82
C SER A 413 37.14 20.90 -9.03
N ILE A 414 35.89 20.88 -8.56
CA ILE A 414 35.30 19.79 -7.73
C ILE A 414 34.63 18.72 -8.62
N ILE A 415 34.24 19.08 -9.83
CA ILE A 415 33.47 18.22 -10.75
C ILE A 415 34.39 17.41 -11.67
N GLU A 416 35.52 17.99 -12.11
CA GLU A 416 36.49 17.34 -13.00
C GLU A 416 37.58 16.53 -12.26
N THR A 417 37.54 16.49 -10.92
CA THR A 417 38.39 15.59 -10.10
C THR A 417 37.76 14.21 -9.97
#